data_AF-A0A0A3XPV0-F1
#
_entry.id   AF-A0A0A3XPV0-F1
#
_cell.length_a   1.000
_cell.length_b   1.000
_cell.length_c   1.000
_cell.angle_alpha   90.00
_cell.angle_beta   90.00
_cell.angle_gamma   90.00
#
_symmetry.space_group_name_H-M   'P 1'
#
loop_
_entity.id
_entity.type
_entity.pdbx_description
1 polymer ?
#
loop_
_entity_poly.entity_id
_entity_poly.type
_entity_poly.pdbx_seq_one_letter_code
_entity_poly.pdbx_strand_id
1 'polypeptide(L)'
;MNAAEALAVRRTADGDASWFRKHPDRSYRVRLASPAEITLKRQAMDMEPVPKGCRVFACVWRYEQHERCTALVLCEAGNNADGASEEKAKALFLLAVSSAPKTRH
;
A
#
# COMPACT_ATOMS: atom_id res chain seq x y z
N MET A 1 -16.40 2.33 -7.94
CA MET A 1 -15.91 3.32 -6.96
C MET A 1 -16.80 4.57 -6.96
N ASN A 2 -17.28 5.00 -5.79
CA ASN A 2 -18.08 6.21 -5.62
C ASN A 2 -17.20 7.44 -5.28
N ALA A 3 -17.79 8.64 -5.29
CA ALA A 3 -17.05 9.89 -5.05
C ALA A 3 -16.39 9.97 -3.66
N ALA A 4 -17.00 9.36 -2.63
CA ALA A 4 -16.47 9.34 -1.28
C ALA A 4 -15.22 8.45 -1.17
N GLU A 5 -15.24 7.29 -1.82
CA GLU A 5 -14.09 6.37 -1.91
C GLU A 5 -12.91 7.00 -2.64
N ALA A 6 -13.18 7.66 -3.78
CA ALA A 6 -12.15 8.37 -4.53
C ALA A 6 -11.50 9.49 -3.71
N LEU A 7 -12.30 10.25 -2.95
CA LEU A 7 -11.80 11.27 -2.03
C LEU A 7 -10.97 10.67 -0.89
N ALA A 8 -11.37 9.52 -0.35
CA ALA A 8 -10.63 8.84 0.70
C ALA A 8 -9.26 8.33 0.22
N VAL A 9 -9.20 7.77 -1.00
CA VAL A 9 -7.92 7.38 -1.63
C VAL A 9 -7.03 8.61 -1.83
N ARG A 10 -7.57 9.72 -2.33
CA ARG A 10 -6.81 10.97 -2.51
C ARG A 10 -6.25 11.50 -1.20
N ARG A 11 -7.06 11.56 -0.13
CA ARG A 11 -6.61 11.97 1.21
C ARG A 11 -5.47 11.08 1.73
N THR A 12 -5.55 9.78 1.45
CA THR A 12 -4.50 8.84 1.83
C THR A 12 -3.21 9.12 1.07
N ALA A 13 -3.29 9.35 -0.25
CA ALA A 13 -2.16 9.75 -1.06
C ALA A 13 -1.56 11.09 -0.57
N ASP A 14 -2.37 12.09 -0.22
CA ASP A 14 -1.88 13.36 0.35
C ASP A 14 -1.15 13.14 1.69
N GLY A 15 -1.69 12.23 2.52
CA GLY A 15 -1.07 11.81 3.77
C GLY A 15 0.30 11.16 3.56
N ASP A 16 0.45 10.29 2.56
CA ASP A 16 1.74 9.71 2.19
C ASP A 16 2.72 10.78 1.70
N ALA A 17 2.25 11.77 0.94
CA ALA A 17 3.09 12.86 0.45
C ALA A 17 3.63 13.70 1.62
N SER A 18 2.75 14.01 2.58
CA SER A 18 3.13 14.72 3.80
C SER A 18 4.15 13.94 4.61
N TRP A 19 3.98 12.62 4.73
CA TRP A 19 4.91 11.76 5.46
C TRP A 19 6.30 11.76 4.84
N PHE A 20 6.42 11.58 3.51
CA PHE A 20 7.71 11.60 2.81
C PHE A 20 8.38 12.98 2.82
N ARG A 21 7.62 14.08 2.88
CA ARG A 21 8.18 15.41 3.10
C ARG A 21 8.81 15.57 4.48
N LYS A 22 8.26 14.90 5.50
CA LYS A 22 8.80 14.88 6.88
C LYS A 22 9.96 13.90 7.05
N HIS A 23 10.09 12.91 6.17
CA HIS A 23 11.13 11.88 6.21
C HIS A 23 11.85 11.84 4.85
N PRO A 24 12.68 12.86 4.54
CA PRO A 24 13.30 12.99 3.22
C PRO A 24 14.29 11.86 2.90
N ASP A 25 14.85 11.23 3.93
CA ASP A 25 15.75 10.07 3.88
C ASP A 25 15.06 8.76 3.47
N ARG A 26 13.73 8.73 3.51
CA ARG A 26 12.93 7.52 3.25
C ARG A 26 12.42 7.50 1.82
N SER A 27 12.65 6.40 1.11
CA SER A 27 12.04 6.12 -0.20
C SER A 27 10.88 5.13 -0.08
N TYR A 28 10.82 4.36 1.00
CA TYR A 28 9.76 3.37 1.23
C TYR A 28 9.04 3.60 2.56
N ARG A 29 7.72 3.41 2.53
CA ARG A 29 6.85 3.43 3.70
C ARG A 29 5.93 2.22 3.67
N VAL A 30 5.66 1.66 4.85
CA VAL A 30 4.55 0.73 5.04
C VAL A 30 3.59 1.33 6.05
N ARG A 31 2.30 1.22 5.76
CA ARG A 31 1.22 1.62 6.65
C ARG A 31 0.03 0.68 6.49
N LEU A 32 -0.91 0.73 7.43
CA LEU A 32 -2.18 0.04 7.24
C LEU A 32 -2.90 0.60 5.99
N ALA A 33 -3.42 -0.30 5.15
CA ALA A 33 -4.21 0.10 4.00
C ALA A 33 -5.57 0.63 4.46
N SER A 34 -6.03 1.72 3.86
CA SER A 34 -7.37 2.24 4.13
C SER A 34 -8.44 1.30 3.52
N PRO A 35 -9.66 1.26 4.07
CA PRO A 35 -10.76 0.49 3.48
C PRO A 35 -11.01 0.85 2.00
N ALA A 36 -10.86 2.13 1.64
CA ALA A 36 -11.06 2.59 0.27
C ALA A 36 -10.00 2.04 -0.70
N GLU A 37 -8.73 1.97 -0.28
CA GLU A 37 -7.67 1.35 -1.09
C GLU A 37 -7.87 -0.15 -1.27
N ILE A 38 -8.32 -0.84 -0.23
CA ILE A 38 -8.65 -2.27 -0.29
C ILE A 38 -9.80 -2.49 -1.27
N THR A 39 -10.90 -1.73 -1.14
CA THR A 39 -12.04 -1.80 -2.07
C THR A 39 -11.63 -1.51 -3.50
N LEU A 40 -10.83 -0.47 -3.73
CA LEU A 40 -10.35 -0.11 -5.06
C LEU A 40 -9.53 -1.24 -5.69
N LYS A 41 -8.59 -1.81 -4.95
CA LYS A 41 -7.74 -2.91 -5.45
C LYS A 41 -8.53 -4.19 -5.68
N ARG A 42 -9.50 -4.50 -4.82
CA ARG A 42 -10.43 -5.62 -5.04
C ARG A 42 -11.22 -5.46 -6.34
N GLN A 43 -11.73 -4.25 -6.61
CA GLN A 43 -12.44 -3.96 -7.88
C GLN A 43 -11.53 -4.05 -9.10
N ALA A 44 -10.28 -3.61 -8.99
CA ALA A 44 -9.34 -3.53 -10.12
C ALA A 44 -8.63 -4.86 -10.44
N MET A 45 -8.48 -5.76 -9.46
CA MET A 45 -7.64 -6.97 -9.57
C MET A 45 -8.36 -8.26 -9.17
N ASP A 46 -9.69 -8.21 -9.01
CA ASP A 46 -10.54 -9.34 -8.59
C ASP A 46 -9.99 -10.10 -7.37
N MET A 47 -9.51 -9.34 -6.37
CA MET A 47 -8.87 -9.95 -5.21
C MET A 47 -9.89 -10.64 -4.29
N GLU A 48 -9.51 -11.83 -3.85
CA GLU A 48 -10.13 -12.60 -2.77
C GLU A 48 -10.39 -11.73 -1.52
N PRO A 49 -11.45 -12.01 -0.74
CA PRO A 49 -11.67 -11.36 0.54
C PRO A 49 -10.46 -11.49 1.47
N VAL A 50 -10.20 -10.45 2.27
CA VAL A 50 -9.16 -10.50 3.31
C VAL A 50 -9.52 -11.59 4.32
N PRO A 51 -8.67 -12.62 4.51
CA PRO A 51 -8.96 -13.69 5.47
C PRO A 51 -9.11 -13.17 6.90
N LYS A 52 -9.93 -13.86 7.70
CA LYS A 52 -10.05 -13.54 9.13
C LYS A 52 -8.70 -13.66 9.81
N GLY A 53 -8.37 -12.68 10.65
CA GLY A 53 -7.06 -12.64 11.30
C GLY A 53 -5.94 -12.17 10.40
N CYS A 54 -6.22 -11.59 9.23
CA CYS A 54 -5.22 -10.90 8.42
C CYS A 54 -5.46 -9.39 8.38
N ARG A 55 -4.42 -8.63 8.08
CA ARG A 55 -4.45 -7.19 7.81
C ARG A 55 -3.80 -6.90 6.47
N VAL A 56 -4.30 -5.88 5.78
CA VAL A 56 -3.71 -5.42 4.51
C VAL A 56 -2.89 -4.18 4.79
N PHE A 57 -1.64 -4.19 4.36
CA PHE A 57 -0.74 -3.05 4.44
C PHE A 57 -0.50 -2.48 3.05
N ALA A 58 -0.41 -1.15 2.97
CA ALA A 58 0.03 -0.43 1.79
C ALA A 58 1.54 -0.17 1.89
N CYS A 59 2.29 -0.76 0.97
CA CYS A 59 3.70 -0.50 0.74
C CYS A 59 3.80 0.59 -0.31
N VAL A 60 4.33 1.75 0.05
CA VAL A 60 4.43 2.92 -0.82
C VAL A 60 5.90 3.16 -1.14
N TRP A 61 6.22 3.21 -2.42
CA TRP A 61 7.53 3.60 -2.93
C TRP A 61 7.44 4.99 -3.55
N ARG A 62 8.32 5.90 -3.11
CA ARG A 62 8.58 7.19 -3.75
C ARG A 62 9.80 7.04 -4.65
N TYR A 63 9.61 7.09 -5.97
CA TYR A 63 10.72 6.98 -6.93
C TYR A 63 11.17 8.35 -7.46
N GLU A 64 10.27 9.33 -7.51
CA GLU A 64 10.57 10.74 -7.78
C GLU A 64 9.85 11.64 -6.76
N GLN A 65 10.17 12.95 -6.75
CA GLN A 65 9.64 13.90 -5.76
C GLN A 65 8.10 13.95 -5.72
N HIS A 66 7.43 13.64 -6.83
CA HIS A 66 5.97 13.67 -6.95
C HIS A 66 5.34 12.33 -7.30
N GLU A 67 6.13 11.37 -7.78
CA GLU A 67 5.62 10.11 -8.31
C GLU A 67 5.80 8.97 -7.30
N ARG A 68 4.71 8.21 -7.13
CA ARG A 68 4.61 7.19 -6.08
C ARG A 68 3.86 5.97 -6.59
N CYS A 69 4.34 4.81 -6.18
CA CYS A 69 3.71 3.52 -6.44
C CYS A 69 3.23 2.91 -5.14
N THR A 70 2.03 2.32 -5.15
CA THR A 70 1.47 1.61 -3.99
C THR A 70 1.20 0.16 -4.35
N ALA A 71 1.77 -0.75 -3.56
CA ALA A 71 1.48 -2.17 -3.57
C ALA A 71 0.76 -2.55 -2.27
N LEU A 72 -0.16 -3.51 -2.33
CA LEU A 72 -0.83 -4.03 -1.14
C LEU A 72 -0.23 -5.39 -0.78
N VAL A 73 0.02 -5.61 0.51
CA VAL A 73 0.49 -6.89 1.05
C VAL A 73 -0.44 -7.36 2.16
N LEU A 74 -0.74 -8.66 2.16
CA LEU A 74 -1.50 -9.31 3.23
C LEU A 74 -0.53 -9.79 4.30
N CYS A 75 -0.81 -9.51 5.57
CA CYS A 75 -0.02 -10.00 6.71
C CYS A 75 -0.93 -10.60 7.79
N GLU A 76 -0.44 -11.58 8.52
CA GLU A 76 -1.14 -12.18 9.65
C GLU A 76 -1.29 -11.20 10.83
N ALA A 77 -2.38 -11.33 11.57
CA ALA A 77 -2.65 -10.55 12.77
C ALA A 77 -1.60 -10.86 13.84
N GLY A 78 -0.88 -9.83 14.26
CA GLY A 78 0.28 -9.94 15.16
C GLY A 78 1.55 -9.40 14.51
N ASN A 79 1.64 -9.43 13.18
CA ASN A 79 2.74 -8.82 12.45
C ASN A 79 2.37 -7.39 12.03
N ASN A 80 2.66 -6.42 12.91
CA ASN A 80 2.46 -5.01 12.58
C ASN A 80 3.61 -4.52 11.69
N ALA A 81 3.33 -4.33 10.41
CA ALA A 81 4.30 -3.77 9.46
C ALA A 81 4.23 -2.23 9.36
N ASP A 82 3.29 -1.59 10.05
CA ASP A 82 3.19 -0.13 10.08
C ASP A 82 4.45 0.48 10.71
N GLY A 83 5.02 1.49 10.05
CA GLY A 83 6.26 2.13 10.51
C GLY A 83 7.51 1.27 10.37
N ALA A 84 7.49 0.24 9.52
CA ALA A 84 8.66 -0.59 9.24
C ALA A 84 9.92 0.23 8.82
N SER A 85 11.11 -0.33 9.08
CA SER A 85 12.37 0.22 8.59
C SER A 85 12.39 0.32 7.06
N GLU A 86 13.33 1.10 6.50
CA GLU A 86 13.42 1.32 5.05
C GLU A 86 13.65 0.00 4.32
N GLU A 87 14.56 -0.82 4.84
CA GLU A 87 14.93 -2.12 4.27
C GLU A 87 13.73 -3.07 4.30
N LYS A 88 13.01 -3.13 5.42
CA LYS A 88 11.82 -3.98 5.55
C LYS A 88 10.68 -3.48 4.65
N ALA A 89 10.48 -2.16 4.57
CA ALA A 89 9.47 -1.56 3.69
C ALA A 89 9.75 -1.83 2.21
N LYS A 90 11.02 -1.70 1.80
CA LYS A 90 11.49 -2.04 0.45
C LYS A 90 11.28 -3.53 0.14
N ALA A 91 11.67 -4.42 1.06
CA ALA A 91 11.51 -5.86 0.88
C ALA A 91 10.03 -6.25 0.70
N LEU A 92 9.14 -5.69 1.51
CA LEU A 92 7.69 -5.92 1.41
C LEU A 92 7.10 -5.37 0.11
N PHE A 93 7.54 -4.19 -0.34
CA PHE A 93 7.12 -3.62 -1.62
C PHE A 93 7.53 -4.53 -2.79
N LEU A 94 8.79 -4.93 -2.84
CA LEU A 94 9.34 -5.80 -3.89
C LEU A 94 8.63 -7.16 -3.91
N LEU A 95 8.36 -7.74 -2.74
CA LEU A 95 7.58 -8.97 -2.64
C LEU A 95 6.17 -8.77 -3.24
N ALA A 96 5.46 -7.72 -2.84
CA ALA A 96 4.10 -7.46 -3.27
C ALA A 96 3.98 -7.25 -4.80
N VAL A 97 4.95 -6.57 -5.42
CA VAL A 97 4.96 -6.39 -6.89
C VAL A 97 5.39 -7.65 -7.64
N SER A 98 6.21 -8.51 -7.02
CA SER A 98 6.64 -9.79 -7.61
C SER A 98 5.56 -10.87 -7.54
N SER A 99 4.70 -10.80 -6.51
CA SER A 99 3.58 -11.73 -6.29
C SER A 99 2.31 -11.35 -7.05
N ALA A 100 2.28 -10.19 -7.72
CA ALA A 100 1.17 -9.83 -8.59
C ALA A 100 1.05 -10.86 -9.72
N PRO A 101 -0.15 -11.41 -10.00
CA PRO A 101 -0.31 -12.39 -11.06
C PRO A 101 0.18 -11.78 -12.37
N LYS A 102 1.14 -12.45 -13.03
CA LYS A 102 1.50 -12.12 -14.42
C LYS A 102 0.21 -12.28 -15.22
N THR A 103 -0.39 -11.18 -15.64
CA THR A 103 -1.44 -11.20 -16.64
C THR A 103 -0.89 -11.94 -17.85
N ARG A 104 -1.34 -13.19 -18.05
CA ARG A 104 -1.10 -13.92 -19.29
C ARG A 104 -1.87 -13.15 -20.36
N HIS A 105 -1.12 -12.46 -21.22
CA HIS A 105 -1.62 -11.96 -22.49
C HIS A 105 -1.73 -13.12 -23.49
#